data_AF-A0A497G4W6-F1
#
_entry.id   AF-A0A497G4W6-F1
#
_cell.length_a   1.000
_cell.length_b   1.000
_cell.length_c   1.000
_cell.angle_alpha   90.00
_cell.angle_beta   90.00
_cell.angle_gamma   90.00
#
_symmetry.space_group_name_H-M   'P 1'
#
loop_
_entity.id
_entity.type
_entity.pdbx_description
1 polymer ?
#
loop_
_entity_poly.entity_id
_entity_poly.type
_entity_poly.pdbx_seq_one_letter_code
_entity_poly.pdbx_strand_id
1 'polypeptide(L)'
;YYTGNWEDKFPKLVEEARKKAGKKAVSKLAVLLDEYQYFLHRLNAARNAAQHHAVVLETEARVLVSEAKEFVAKFVELCYNLRLEELSYADLLSTPDFRRLAEEAEEALREGRYEDAVDKAIDLLTLITFGNEKYQGLVGLAGQLTGLFSPYKETLKAVLKEDYYKQYQGQARKLAKALTEVAMSIGAASTTMQFLNRGEKATFLRLMTKEGWRDEEAYAKAMVHFAIMFAWRIETLSLAELLPKK
;
A
#
# COMPACT_ATOMS: atom_id res chain seq x y z
N TYR A 1 13.57 0.45 -14.01
CA TYR A 1 14.57 1.39 -14.55
C TYR A 1 14.43 2.71 -13.81
N TYR A 2 15.42 3.06 -12.97
CA TYR A 2 15.47 4.32 -12.21
C TYR A 2 16.18 5.35 -13.10
N THR A 3 15.50 6.40 -13.53
CA THR A 3 15.99 7.28 -14.61
C THR A 3 16.77 8.51 -14.15
N GLY A 4 17.20 8.60 -12.88
CA GLY A 4 18.10 9.67 -12.42
C GLY A 4 17.56 11.12 -12.47
N ASN A 5 16.42 11.37 -13.11
CA ASN A 5 15.90 12.72 -13.38
C ASN A 5 14.87 13.20 -12.35
N TRP A 6 15.21 13.16 -11.06
CA TRP A 6 14.39 13.85 -10.04
C TRP A 6 14.79 15.31 -9.84
N GLU A 7 16.00 15.72 -10.22
CA GLU A 7 16.42 17.13 -10.13
C GLU A 7 15.50 18.04 -10.95
N ASP A 8 15.16 17.67 -12.19
CA ASP A 8 14.32 18.49 -13.07
C ASP A 8 12.80 18.34 -12.84
N LYS A 9 12.37 17.28 -12.13
CA LYS A 9 10.94 16.95 -11.96
C LYS A 9 10.38 17.30 -10.60
N PHE A 10 11.21 17.35 -9.56
CA PHE A 10 10.74 17.68 -8.22
C PHE A 10 10.14 19.09 -8.12
N PRO A 11 10.71 20.15 -8.75
CA PRO A 11 10.06 21.46 -8.79
C PRO A 11 8.65 21.42 -9.39
N LYS A 12 8.47 20.67 -10.48
CA LYS A 12 7.15 20.50 -11.12
C LYS A 12 6.16 19.78 -10.20
N LEU A 13 6.62 18.78 -9.46
CA LEU A 13 5.78 18.05 -8.50
C LEU A 13 5.32 18.94 -7.34
N VAL A 14 6.21 19.77 -6.79
CA VAL A 14 5.82 20.74 -5.75
C VAL A 14 4.80 21.73 -6.31
N GLU A 15 5.00 22.21 -7.55
CA GLU A 15 4.05 23.12 -8.21
C GLU A 15 2.68 22.45 -8.47
N GLU A 16 2.67 21.18 -8.92
CA GLU A 16 1.44 20.40 -9.11
C GLU A 16 0.72 20.14 -7.79
N ALA A 17 1.44 19.76 -6.73
CA ALA A 17 0.88 19.60 -5.39
C ALA A 17 0.26 20.91 -4.89
N ARG A 18 0.95 22.03 -5.10
CA ARG A 18 0.46 23.37 -4.77
C ARG A 18 -0.79 23.74 -5.56
N LYS A 19 -0.84 23.43 -6.85
CA LYS A 19 -2.05 23.64 -7.68
C LYS A 19 -3.23 22.81 -7.17
N LYS A 20 -3.00 21.56 -6.79
CA LYS A 20 -4.03 20.67 -6.20
C LYS A 20 -4.50 21.15 -4.83
N ALA A 21 -3.61 21.72 -4.01
CA ALA A 21 -3.96 22.30 -2.71
C ALA A 21 -4.90 23.51 -2.82
N GLY A 22 -4.99 24.16 -3.99
CA GLY A 22 -5.87 25.28 -4.26
C GLY A 22 -5.15 26.64 -4.33
N LYS A 23 -5.92 27.73 -4.38
CA LYS A 23 -5.35 29.09 -4.47
C LYS A 23 -4.78 29.52 -3.12
N LYS A 24 -3.58 30.13 -3.13
CA LYS A 24 -2.85 30.64 -1.95
C LYS A 24 -3.69 31.56 -1.06
N ALA A 25 -4.57 32.38 -1.64
CA ALA A 25 -5.43 33.30 -0.89
C ALA A 25 -6.51 32.60 -0.03
N VAL A 26 -6.71 31.29 -0.21
CA VAL A 26 -7.82 30.54 0.41
C VAL A 26 -7.32 29.25 1.10
N SER A 27 -6.27 28.61 0.57
CA SER A 27 -5.78 27.32 1.08
C SER A 27 -4.57 27.47 1.99
N LYS A 28 -4.75 27.13 3.28
CA LYS A 28 -3.65 27.02 4.25
C LYS A 28 -2.59 26.00 3.81
N LEU A 29 -3.00 24.93 3.12
CA LEU A 29 -2.06 23.93 2.60
C LEU A 29 -1.20 24.48 1.46
N ALA A 30 -1.77 25.31 0.58
CA ALA A 30 -0.99 25.98 -0.47
C ALA A 30 0.02 26.98 0.11
N VAL A 31 -0.34 27.67 1.22
CA VAL A 31 0.57 28.54 1.95
C VAL A 31 1.73 27.74 2.57
N LEU A 32 1.44 26.63 3.25
CA LEU A 32 2.46 25.76 3.84
C LEU A 32 3.44 25.23 2.77
N LEU A 33 2.94 24.77 1.63
CA LEU A 33 3.79 24.29 0.54
C LEU A 33 4.69 25.37 -0.04
N ASP A 34 4.20 26.62 -0.15
CA ASP A 34 5.01 27.76 -0.59
C ASP A 34 6.08 28.12 0.48
N GLU A 35 5.73 28.14 1.76
CA GLU A 35 6.65 28.44 2.88
C GLU A 35 7.80 27.43 2.96
N TYR A 36 7.50 26.15 2.78
CA TYR A 36 8.48 25.07 2.86
C TYR A 36 9.11 24.70 1.51
N GLN A 37 8.78 25.40 0.42
CA GLN A 37 9.24 25.05 -0.93
C GLN A 37 10.77 24.90 -0.99
N TYR A 38 11.52 25.90 -0.50
CA TYR A 38 12.98 25.88 -0.51
C TYR A 38 13.55 24.71 0.31
N PHE A 39 12.96 24.46 1.49
CA PHE A 39 13.31 23.31 2.32
C PHE A 39 13.07 21.99 1.59
N LEU A 40 11.92 21.80 0.95
CA LEU A 40 11.58 20.58 0.21
C LEU A 40 12.56 20.32 -0.92
N HIS A 41 13.00 21.37 -1.63
CA HIS A 41 14.04 21.26 -2.65
C HIS A 41 15.38 20.79 -2.07
N ARG A 42 15.82 21.39 -0.95
CA ARG A 42 17.05 21.00 -0.25
C ARG A 42 16.99 19.56 0.24
N LEU A 43 15.86 19.17 0.84
CA LEU A 43 15.64 17.80 1.30
C LEU A 43 15.72 16.79 0.16
N ASN A 44 15.09 17.09 -0.99
CA ASN A 44 15.18 16.23 -2.17
C ASN A 44 16.60 16.14 -2.73
N ALA A 45 17.35 17.25 -2.79
CA ALA A 45 18.74 17.26 -3.21
C ALA A 45 19.62 16.41 -2.29
N ALA A 46 19.50 16.58 -0.97
CA ALA A 46 20.23 15.79 0.03
C ALA A 46 19.87 14.29 -0.05
N ARG A 47 18.59 13.96 -0.22
CA ARG A 47 18.14 12.56 -0.44
C ARG A 47 18.79 11.97 -1.69
N ASN A 48 18.81 12.70 -2.81
CA ASN A 48 19.41 12.23 -4.05
C ASN A 48 20.93 12.06 -3.90
N ALA A 49 21.61 13.00 -3.26
CA ALA A 49 23.04 12.90 -2.95
C ALA A 49 23.35 11.62 -2.15
N ALA A 50 22.60 11.38 -1.06
CA ALA A 50 22.75 10.16 -0.25
C ALA A 50 22.49 8.88 -1.06
N GLN A 51 21.45 8.87 -1.90
CA GLN A 51 21.11 7.73 -2.77
C GLN A 51 22.18 7.43 -3.82
N HIS A 52 22.90 8.46 -4.29
CA HIS A 52 23.99 8.36 -5.26
C HIS A 52 25.37 8.26 -4.62
N HIS A 53 25.43 7.91 -3.34
CA HIS A 53 26.67 7.73 -2.57
C HIS A 53 27.57 8.98 -2.50
N ALA A 54 27.00 10.17 -2.66
CA ALA A 54 27.70 11.42 -2.37
C ALA A 54 27.76 11.65 -0.85
N VAL A 55 28.79 12.37 -0.40
CA VAL A 55 28.95 12.73 1.01
C VAL A 55 27.90 13.77 1.37
N VAL A 56 26.95 13.39 2.23
CA VAL A 56 26.05 14.32 2.91
C VAL A 56 26.58 14.54 4.32
N LEU A 57 26.78 15.78 4.71
CA LEU A 57 27.25 16.11 6.06
C LEU A 57 26.19 15.70 7.09
N GLU A 58 26.61 15.01 8.15
CA GLU A 58 25.69 14.55 9.19
C GLU A 58 24.93 15.72 9.86
N THR A 59 25.61 16.85 10.06
CA THR A 59 25.00 18.07 10.61
C THR A 59 23.90 18.61 9.70
N GLU A 60 24.13 18.63 8.39
CA GLU A 60 23.12 19.04 7.40
C GLU A 60 21.95 18.06 7.39
N ALA A 61 22.21 16.76 7.42
CA ALA A 61 21.17 15.73 7.50
C ALA A 61 20.31 15.88 8.77
N ARG A 62 20.91 16.13 9.93
CA ARG A 62 20.19 16.34 11.21
C ARG A 62 19.27 17.56 11.14
N VAL A 63 19.75 18.68 10.58
CA VAL A 63 18.95 19.91 10.41
C VAL A 63 17.77 19.64 9.47
N LEU A 64 18.01 19.01 8.31
CA LEU A 64 16.97 18.67 7.36
C LEU A 64 15.91 17.72 7.94
N VAL A 65 16.32 16.75 8.76
CA VAL A 65 15.39 15.85 9.46
C VAL A 65 14.54 16.62 10.48
N SER A 66 15.13 17.58 11.20
CA SER A 66 14.38 18.42 12.15
C SER A 66 13.34 19.29 11.44
N GLU A 67 13.74 19.98 10.37
CA GLU A 67 12.83 20.79 9.54
C GLU A 67 11.75 19.91 8.87
N ALA A 68 12.10 18.69 8.46
CA ALA A 68 11.15 17.72 7.91
C ALA A 68 10.06 17.36 8.91
N LYS A 69 10.44 17.11 10.18
CA LYS A 69 9.47 16.81 11.25
C LYS A 69 8.50 17.96 11.47
N GLU A 70 9.01 19.20 11.47
CA GLU A 70 8.15 20.38 11.62
C GLU A 70 7.19 20.54 10.44
N PHE A 71 7.68 20.39 9.21
CA PHE A 71 6.85 20.42 8.01
C PHE A 71 5.76 19.36 8.06
N VAL A 72 6.12 18.11 8.37
CA VAL A 72 5.18 16.99 8.45
C VAL A 72 4.15 17.23 9.54
N ALA A 73 4.54 17.74 10.72
CA ALA A 73 3.59 18.06 11.79
C ALA A 73 2.55 19.10 11.35
N LYS A 74 2.98 20.21 10.73
CA LYS A 74 2.07 21.23 10.20
C LYS A 74 1.18 20.69 9.08
N PHE A 75 1.74 19.85 8.21
CA PHE A 75 0.98 19.21 7.14
C PHE A 75 -0.12 18.32 7.70
N VAL A 76 0.19 17.52 8.72
CA VAL A 76 -0.76 16.61 9.37
C VAL A 76 -1.87 17.40 10.06
N GLU A 77 -1.52 18.44 10.81
CA GLU A 77 -2.50 19.31 11.47
C GLU A 77 -3.45 19.96 10.46
N LEU A 78 -2.95 20.43 9.32
CA LEU A 78 -3.78 21.06 8.30
C LEU A 78 -4.68 20.07 7.53
N CYS A 79 -4.17 18.88 7.22
CA CYS A 79 -4.87 17.91 6.37
C CYS A 79 -5.82 17.02 7.15
N TYR A 80 -5.47 16.67 8.39
CA TYR A 80 -6.18 15.68 9.19
C TYR A 80 -6.79 16.30 10.47
N ASN A 81 -6.44 17.54 10.81
CA ASN A 81 -6.87 18.19 12.06
C ASN A 81 -6.48 17.37 13.31
N LEU A 82 -5.28 16.79 13.27
CA LEU A 82 -4.67 15.96 14.32
C LEU A 82 -3.24 16.43 14.58
N ARG A 83 -2.71 16.17 15.78
CA ARG A 83 -1.27 16.30 16.03
C ARG A 83 -0.52 15.16 15.35
N LEU A 84 0.75 15.37 15.02
CA LEU A 84 1.59 14.34 14.39
C LEU A 84 1.65 13.07 15.25
N GLU A 85 1.68 13.24 16.57
CA GLU A 85 1.75 12.14 17.54
C GLU A 85 0.42 11.38 17.67
N GLU A 86 -0.68 11.98 17.20
CA GLU A 86 -2.02 11.40 17.20
C GLU A 86 -2.35 10.71 15.89
N LEU A 87 -1.55 10.93 14.84
CA LEU A 87 -1.78 10.36 13.52
C LEU A 87 -1.60 8.84 13.57
N SER A 88 -2.70 8.14 13.28
CA SER A 88 -2.71 6.72 13.02
C SER A 88 -2.44 6.47 11.53
N TYR A 89 -1.81 5.34 11.18
CA TYR A 89 -1.66 4.99 9.76
C TYR A 89 -3.02 4.70 9.12
N ALA A 90 -4.03 4.29 9.89
CA ALA A 90 -5.39 4.11 9.40
C ALA A 90 -6.04 5.42 8.94
N ASP A 91 -5.68 6.57 9.52
CA ASP A 91 -6.17 7.89 9.09
C ASP A 91 -5.78 8.22 7.64
N LEU A 92 -4.73 7.56 7.12
CA LEU A 92 -4.29 7.71 5.73
C LEU A 92 -5.24 7.04 4.74
N LEU A 93 -6.10 6.12 5.20
CA LEU A 93 -6.97 5.31 4.35
C LEU A 93 -8.35 5.96 4.21
N SER A 94 -8.83 6.07 2.98
CA SER A 94 -10.11 6.66 2.61
C SER A 94 -11.22 5.63 2.44
N THR A 95 -10.88 4.38 2.12
CA THR A 95 -11.83 3.28 1.97
C THR A 95 -12.29 2.81 3.35
N PRO A 96 -13.61 2.88 3.68
CA PRO A 96 -14.09 2.60 5.03
C PRO A 96 -13.69 1.23 5.57
N ASP A 97 -13.76 0.19 4.74
CA ASP A 97 -13.39 -1.17 5.16
C ASP A 97 -11.88 -1.36 5.33
N PHE A 98 -11.05 -0.62 4.58
CA PHE A 98 -9.59 -0.64 4.77
C PHE A 98 -9.22 0.07 6.06
N ARG A 99 -9.81 1.26 6.28
CA ARG A 99 -9.62 2.03 7.51
C ARG A 99 -10.02 1.23 8.74
N ARG A 100 -11.20 0.62 8.76
CA ARG A 100 -11.67 -0.19 9.90
C ARG A 100 -10.68 -1.31 10.26
N LEU A 101 -10.20 -2.07 9.28
CA LEU A 101 -9.25 -3.16 9.54
C LEU A 101 -7.88 -2.64 10.00
N ALA A 102 -7.45 -1.49 9.48
CA ALA A 102 -6.23 -0.83 9.94
C ALA A 102 -6.35 -0.30 11.38
N GLU A 103 -7.48 0.33 11.73
CA GLU A 103 -7.79 0.77 13.09
C GLU A 103 -7.79 -0.42 14.06
N GLU A 104 -8.47 -1.51 13.71
CA GLU A 104 -8.49 -2.74 14.52
C GLU A 104 -7.08 -3.32 14.73
N ALA A 105 -6.24 -3.29 13.70
CA ALA A 105 -4.85 -3.77 13.78
C ALA A 105 -3.98 -2.89 14.66
N GLU A 106 -4.09 -1.56 14.54
CA GLU A 106 -3.34 -0.61 15.35
C GLU A 106 -3.81 -0.57 16.81
N GLU A 107 -5.12 -0.73 17.06
CA GLU A 107 -5.70 -0.87 18.40
C GLU A 107 -5.11 -2.10 19.11
N ALA A 108 -5.17 -3.27 18.46
CA ALA A 108 -4.60 -4.51 18.99
C ALA A 108 -3.10 -4.38 19.26
N LEU A 109 -2.36 -3.71 18.38
CA LEU A 109 -0.94 -3.44 18.54
C LEU A 109 -0.65 -2.54 19.75
N ARG A 110 -1.46 -1.50 19.97
CA ARG A 110 -1.35 -0.58 21.11
C ARG A 110 -1.61 -1.27 22.44
N GLU A 111 -2.52 -2.24 22.44
CA GLU A 111 -2.89 -3.06 23.60
C GLU A 111 -1.95 -4.24 23.86
N GLY A 112 -0.93 -4.45 23.01
CA GLY A 112 0.00 -5.58 23.13
C GLY A 112 -0.58 -6.93 22.69
N ARG A 113 -1.74 -6.94 22.00
CA ARG A 113 -2.35 -8.14 21.42
C ARG A 113 -1.74 -8.42 20.05
N TYR A 114 -0.51 -8.90 20.03
CA TYR A 114 0.29 -9.00 18.80
C TYR A 114 -0.26 -10.00 17.78
N GLU A 115 -0.80 -11.14 18.22
CA GLU A 115 -1.43 -12.13 17.33
C GLU A 115 -2.66 -11.53 16.64
N ASP A 116 -3.56 -10.92 17.41
CA ASP A 116 -4.73 -10.20 16.88
C ASP A 116 -4.33 -9.10 15.89
N ALA A 117 -3.27 -8.33 16.20
CA ALA A 117 -2.77 -7.28 15.31
C ALA A 117 -2.28 -7.85 13.96
N VAL A 118 -1.60 -9.00 13.99
CA VAL A 118 -1.14 -9.70 12.79
C VAL A 118 -2.34 -10.24 12.00
N ASP A 119 -3.31 -10.85 12.66
CA ASP A 119 -4.52 -11.37 12.02
C ASP A 119 -5.29 -10.26 11.31
N LYS A 120 -5.46 -9.10 11.94
CA LYS A 120 -6.11 -7.93 11.32
C LYS A 120 -5.31 -7.36 10.15
N ALA A 121 -3.97 -7.37 10.23
CA ALA A 121 -3.12 -7.00 9.10
C ALA A 121 -3.28 -7.98 7.93
N ILE A 122 -3.39 -9.29 8.20
CA ILE A 122 -3.65 -10.32 7.19
C ILE A 122 -5.05 -10.17 6.60
N ASP A 123 -6.06 -9.87 7.40
CA ASP A 123 -7.42 -9.58 6.94
C ASP A 123 -7.43 -8.42 5.94
N LEU A 124 -6.71 -7.34 6.25
CA LEU A 124 -6.55 -6.19 5.36
C LEU A 124 -5.88 -6.58 4.02
N LEU A 125 -4.77 -7.32 4.10
CA LEU A 125 -4.07 -7.82 2.91
C LEU A 125 -4.96 -8.75 2.07
N THR A 126 -5.75 -9.59 2.74
CA THR A 126 -6.66 -10.54 2.11
C THR A 126 -7.79 -9.80 1.41
N LEU A 127 -8.39 -8.81 2.07
CA LEU A 127 -9.45 -7.97 1.50
C LEU A 127 -8.96 -7.23 0.24
N ILE A 128 -7.77 -6.67 0.26
CA ILE A 128 -7.19 -5.98 -0.89
C ILE A 128 -6.89 -6.96 -2.03
N THR A 129 -6.30 -8.11 -1.71
CA THR A 129 -5.82 -9.07 -2.71
C THR A 129 -6.98 -9.86 -3.31
N PHE A 130 -7.77 -10.51 -2.46
CA PHE A 130 -8.79 -11.47 -2.85
C PHE A 130 -10.20 -10.90 -2.83
N GLY A 131 -10.41 -9.76 -2.15
CA GLY A 131 -11.74 -9.20 -1.99
C GLY A 131 -12.58 -9.96 -0.97
N ASN A 132 -13.88 -9.70 -0.99
CA ASN A 132 -14.90 -10.36 -0.18
C ASN A 132 -16.25 -10.27 -0.93
N GLU A 133 -17.37 -10.30 -0.21
CA GLU A 133 -18.69 -10.15 -0.83
C GLU A 133 -18.86 -8.80 -1.56
N LYS A 134 -18.32 -7.72 -1.00
CA LYS A 134 -18.42 -6.33 -1.50
C LYS A 134 -17.32 -5.96 -2.50
N TYR A 135 -16.12 -6.51 -2.33
CA TYR A 135 -14.95 -6.18 -3.15
C TYR A 135 -14.52 -7.39 -3.99
N GLN A 136 -14.12 -7.18 -5.24
CA GLN A 136 -13.55 -8.25 -6.08
C GLN A 136 -12.06 -8.51 -5.82
N GLY A 137 -11.38 -7.60 -5.12
CA GLY A 137 -9.94 -7.68 -4.91
C GLY A 137 -9.11 -7.46 -6.19
N LEU A 138 -7.80 -7.29 -6.02
CA LEU A 138 -6.85 -7.17 -7.13
C LEU A 138 -6.81 -8.43 -8.00
N VAL A 139 -7.00 -9.60 -7.40
CA VAL A 139 -7.04 -10.89 -8.10
C VAL A 139 -8.28 -11.00 -8.97
N GLY A 140 -9.45 -10.58 -8.48
CA GLY A 140 -10.67 -10.54 -9.28
C GLY A 140 -10.53 -9.60 -10.48
N LEU A 141 -9.99 -8.40 -10.26
CA LEU A 141 -9.70 -7.44 -11.33
C LEU A 141 -8.74 -8.01 -12.40
N ALA A 142 -7.61 -8.59 -11.96
CA ALA A 142 -6.64 -9.20 -12.87
C ALA A 142 -7.23 -10.41 -13.63
N GLY A 143 -8.07 -11.20 -12.96
CA GLY A 143 -8.81 -12.31 -13.56
C GLY A 143 -9.77 -11.84 -14.66
N GLN A 144 -10.51 -10.75 -14.42
CA GLN A 144 -11.39 -10.14 -15.44
C GLN A 144 -10.61 -9.66 -16.66
N LEU A 145 -9.50 -8.95 -16.45
CA LEU A 145 -8.63 -8.50 -17.54
C LEU A 145 -8.07 -9.69 -18.33
N THR A 146 -7.61 -10.73 -17.64
CA THR A 146 -7.13 -11.97 -18.27
C THR A 146 -8.23 -12.61 -19.12
N GLY A 147 -9.46 -12.67 -18.63
CA GLY A 147 -10.61 -13.15 -19.40
C GLY A 147 -10.93 -12.30 -20.63
N LEU A 148 -10.72 -10.98 -20.58
CA LEU A 148 -10.96 -10.09 -21.73
C LEU A 148 -9.93 -10.26 -22.84
N PHE A 149 -8.65 -10.43 -22.48
CA PHE A 149 -7.55 -10.49 -23.44
C PHE A 149 -7.11 -11.91 -23.83
N SER A 150 -7.64 -12.94 -23.18
CA SER A 150 -7.25 -14.32 -23.48
C SER A 150 -7.89 -14.86 -24.77
N PRO A 151 -7.10 -15.50 -25.66
CA PRO A 151 -7.66 -16.25 -26.78
C PRO A 151 -8.50 -17.46 -26.34
N TYR A 152 -8.41 -17.86 -25.06
CA TYR A 152 -9.17 -18.94 -24.44
C TYR A 152 -10.21 -18.42 -23.43
N LYS A 153 -10.76 -17.23 -23.66
CA LYS A 153 -11.72 -16.53 -22.78
C LYS A 153 -12.81 -17.43 -22.21
N GLU A 154 -13.48 -18.23 -23.04
CA GLU A 154 -14.60 -19.06 -22.59
C GLU A 154 -14.15 -20.21 -21.67
N THR A 155 -13.01 -20.83 -21.97
CA THR A 155 -12.40 -21.85 -21.12
C THR A 155 -11.94 -21.28 -19.77
N LEU A 156 -11.29 -20.12 -19.79
CA LEU A 156 -10.85 -19.42 -18.57
C LEU A 156 -12.04 -19.00 -17.70
N LYS A 157 -13.09 -18.44 -18.31
CA LYS A 157 -14.34 -18.12 -17.62
C LYS A 157 -14.98 -19.36 -17.00
N ALA A 158 -14.93 -20.51 -17.67
CA ALA A 158 -15.46 -21.74 -17.12
C ALA A 158 -14.66 -22.17 -15.89
N VAL A 159 -13.33 -22.23 -15.97
CA VAL A 159 -12.43 -22.69 -14.88
C VAL A 159 -12.47 -21.78 -13.65
N LEU A 160 -12.61 -20.47 -13.84
CA LEU A 160 -12.67 -19.48 -12.76
C LEU A 160 -14.04 -19.39 -12.07
N LYS A 161 -15.08 -20.07 -12.57
CA LYS A 161 -16.34 -20.18 -11.82
C LYS A 161 -16.10 -21.03 -10.57
N GLU A 162 -16.55 -20.54 -9.43
CA GLU A 162 -16.47 -21.26 -8.14
C GLU A 162 -16.98 -22.70 -8.24
N ASP A 163 -17.95 -22.94 -9.12
CA ASP A 163 -18.61 -24.22 -9.30
C ASP A 163 -18.10 -25.08 -10.47
N TYR A 164 -16.99 -24.71 -11.13
CA TYR A 164 -16.45 -25.46 -12.27
C TYR A 164 -16.26 -26.95 -11.96
N TYR A 165 -15.78 -27.25 -10.75
CA TYR A 165 -15.53 -28.63 -10.32
C TYR A 165 -16.83 -29.46 -10.21
N LYS A 166 -18.01 -28.82 -10.04
CA LYS A 166 -19.29 -29.53 -9.83
C LYS A 166 -19.70 -30.37 -11.04
N GLN A 167 -19.24 -30.04 -12.24
CA GLN A 167 -19.52 -30.83 -13.46
C GLN A 167 -18.85 -32.21 -13.45
N TYR A 168 -17.80 -32.39 -12.63
CA TYR A 168 -17.13 -33.68 -12.45
C TYR A 168 -17.78 -34.46 -11.30
N GLN A 169 -17.62 -35.78 -11.30
CA GLN A 169 -18.08 -36.66 -10.23
C GLN A 169 -16.94 -37.45 -9.58
N GLY A 170 -17.18 -37.94 -8.36
CA GLY A 170 -16.23 -38.79 -7.62
C GLY A 170 -14.87 -38.13 -7.38
N GLN A 171 -13.80 -38.88 -7.64
CA GLN A 171 -12.41 -38.40 -7.48
C GLN A 171 -12.05 -37.28 -8.47
N ALA A 172 -12.63 -37.28 -9.67
CA ALA A 172 -12.41 -36.22 -10.65
C ALA A 172 -12.93 -34.86 -10.15
N ARG A 173 -14.03 -34.86 -9.39
CA ARG A 173 -14.54 -33.66 -8.71
C ARG A 173 -13.52 -33.10 -7.71
N LYS A 174 -12.95 -33.96 -6.88
CA LYS A 174 -11.94 -33.56 -5.88
C LYS A 174 -10.67 -33.02 -6.55
N LEU A 175 -10.20 -33.70 -7.60
CA LEU A 175 -9.04 -33.27 -8.38
C LEU A 175 -9.28 -31.91 -9.06
N ALA A 176 -10.43 -31.74 -9.73
CA ALA A 176 -10.79 -30.49 -10.38
C ALA A 176 -10.86 -29.33 -9.37
N LYS A 177 -11.47 -29.56 -8.20
CA LYS A 177 -11.50 -28.57 -7.12
C LYS A 177 -10.09 -28.16 -6.67
N ALA A 178 -9.23 -29.13 -6.38
CA ALA A 178 -7.86 -28.87 -5.95
C ALA A 178 -7.04 -28.11 -7.01
N LEU A 179 -7.18 -28.47 -8.29
CA LEU A 179 -6.50 -27.77 -9.39
C LEU A 179 -6.98 -26.31 -9.53
N THR A 180 -8.29 -26.06 -9.39
CA THR A 180 -8.84 -24.70 -9.38
C THR A 180 -8.29 -23.88 -8.21
N GLU A 181 -8.27 -24.44 -7.00
CA GLU A 181 -7.75 -23.76 -5.80
C GLU A 181 -6.25 -23.43 -5.93
N VAL A 182 -5.44 -24.36 -6.44
CA VAL A 182 -4.01 -24.13 -6.69
C VAL A 182 -3.79 -23.08 -7.77
N ALA A 183 -4.54 -23.14 -8.88
CA ALA A 183 -4.44 -22.16 -9.95
C ALA A 183 -4.81 -20.75 -9.48
N MET A 184 -5.87 -20.61 -8.67
CA MET A 184 -6.26 -19.35 -8.04
C MET A 184 -5.18 -18.84 -7.09
N SER A 185 -4.58 -19.72 -6.29
CA SER A 185 -3.50 -19.36 -5.35
C SER A 185 -2.25 -18.86 -6.07
N ILE A 186 -1.84 -19.52 -7.16
CA ILE A 186 -0.71 -19.09 -7.99
C ILE A 186 -1.02 -17.75 -8.66
N GLY A 187 -2.22 -17.62 -9.23
CA GLY A 187 -2.69 -16.38 -9.83
C GLY A 187 -2.64 -15.23 -8.83
N ALA A 188 -3.13 -15.46 -7.61
CA ALA A 188 -3.12 -14.47 -6.54
C ALA A 188 -1.72 -14.05 -6.11
N ALA A 189 -0.84 -15.01 -5.82
CA ALA A 189 0.54 -14.71 -5.46
C ALA A 189 1.25 -13.91 -6.57
N SER A 190 1.05 -14.29 -7.84
CA SER A 190 1.59 -13.57 -8.99
C SER A 190 1.06 -12.14 -9.09
N THR A 191 -0.25 -11.95 -8.92
CA THR A 191 -0.89 -10.63 -8.96
C THR A 191 -0.42 -9.74 -7.83
N THR A 192 -0.41 -10.22 -6.57
CA THR A 192 0.10 -9.46 -5.43
C THR A 192 1.53 -9.01 -5.68
N MET A 193 2.40 -9.91 -6.17
CA MET A 193 3.79 -9.60 -6.48
C MET A 193 3.96 -8.57 -7.62
N GLN A 194 2.96 -8.34 -8.47
CA GLN A 194 3.05 -7.29 -9.50
C GLN A 194 2.89 -5.88 -8.91
N PHE A 195 2.13 -5.74 -7.82
CA PHE A 195 1.91 -4.45 -7.16
C PHE A 195 3.03 -4.07 -6.19
N LEU A 196 3.92 -5.00 -5.87
CA LEU A 196 5.09 -4.76 -5.02
C LEU A 196 6.32 -4.37 -5.84
N ASN A 197 7.08 -3.38 -5.36
CA ASN A 197 8.40 -3.05 -5.86
C ASN A 197 9.46 -4.03 -5.31
N ARG A 198 10.72 -3.94 -5.76
CA ARG A 198 11.77 -4.89 -5.37
C ARG A 198 11.99 -4.97 -3.85
N GLY A 199 11.98 -3.83 -3.16
CA GLY A 199 12.15 -3.78 -1.71
C GLY A 199 10.94 -4.39 -0.99
N GLU A 200 9.75 -3.99 -1.40
CA GLU A 200 8.49 -4.49 -0.84
C GLU A 200 8.31 -6.00 -1.03
N LYS A 201 8.76 -6.57 -2.16
CA LYS A 201 8.76 -8.03 -2.36
C LYS A 201 9.59 -8.76 -1.32
N ALA A 202 10.80 -8.26 -1.05
CA ALA A 202 11.69 -8.86 -0.05
C ALA A 202 11.08 -8.73 1.35
N THR A 203 10.50 -7.57 1.68
CA THR A 203 9.80 -7.35 2.95
C THR A 203 8.61 -8.29 3.09
N PHE A 204 7.74 -8.35 2.08
CA PHE A 204 6.57 -9.23 2.06
C PHE A 204 6.96 -10.69 2.29
N LEU A 205 7.95 -11.20 1.56
CA LEU A 205 8.41 -12.58 1.73
C LEU A 205 8.89 -12.86 3.16
N ARG A 206 9.72 -11.97 3.74
CA ARG A 206 10.20 -12.11 5.12
C ARG A 206 9.06 -12.10 6.14
N LEU A 207 8.05 -11.26 5.90
CA LEU A 207 6.88 -11.14 6.77
C LEU A 207 6.00 -12.40 6.70
N MET A 208 5.77 -12.94 5.50
CA MET A 208 4.96 -14.15 5.31
C MET A 208 5.66 -15.41 5.83
N THR A 209 7.00 -15.48 5.79
CA THR A 209 7.76 -16.63 6.32
C THR A 209 8.08 -16.50 7.81
N LYS A 210 7.80 -15.33 8.43
CA LYS A 210 8.26 -14.97 9.79
C LYS A 210 9.77 -15.13 9.97
N GLU A 211 10.55 -15.18 8.88
CA GLU A 211 11.98 -15.41 8.93
C GLU A 211 12.73 -14.20 9.50
N GLY A 212 13.62 -14.47 10.47
CA GLY A 212 14.49 -13.46 11.07
C GLY A 212 13.85 -12.64 12.18
N TRP A 213 12.57 -12.84 12.48
CA TRP A 213 11.88 -12.19 13.60
C TRP A 213 12.01 -13.04 14.87
N ARG A 214 12.63 -12.47 15.90
CA ARG A 214 12.72 -13.07 17.24
C ARG A 214 11.80 -12.42 18.27
N ASP A 215 11.28 -11.25 17.91
CA ASP A 215 10.44 -10.41 18.74
C ASP A 215 9.05 -10.30 18.07
N GLU A 216 8.03 -10.72 18.81
CA GLU A 216 6.64 -10.71 18.34
C GLU A 216 6.11 -9.29 18.20
N GLU A 217 6.55 -8.35 19.04
CA GLU A 217 6.17 -6.95 18.95
C GLU A 217 6.72 -6.33 17.65
N ALA A 218 8.02 -6.50 17.39
CA ALA A 218 8.63 -6.01 16.16
C ALA A 218 8.02 -6.65 14.90
N TYR A 219 7.69 -7.94 14.95
CA TYR A 219 7.00 -8.62 13.85
C TYR A 219 5.60 -8.05 13.61
N ALA A 220 4.80 -7.90 14.67
CA ALA A 220 3.45 -7.34 14.57
C ALA A 220 3.48 -5.89 14.06
N LYS A 221 4.37 -5.05 14.58
CA LYS A 221 4.61 -3.68 14.07
C LYS A 221 4.90 -3.67 12.58
N ALA A 222 5.78 -4.57 12.13
CA ALA A 222 6.15 -4.65 10.72
C ALA A 222 5.01 -5.16 9.82
N MET A 223 4.22 -6.12 10.30
CA MET A 223 3.03 -6.64 9.62
C MET A 223 1.95 -5.57 9.44
N VAL A 224 1.57 -4.91 10.54
CA VAL A 224 0.57 -3.84 10.54
C VAL A 224 1.00 -2.70 9.62
N HIS A 225 2.25 -2.23 9.77
CA HIS A 225 2.78 -1.15 8.93
C HIS A 225 2.79 -1.55 7.45
N PHE A 226 3.24 -2.76 7.11
CA PHE A 226 3.25 -3.22 5.72
C PHE A 226 1.84 -3.28 5.12
N ALA A 227 0.87 -3.84 5.84
CA ALA A 227 -0.50 -3.98 5.37
C ALA A 227 -1.15 -2.61 5.09
N ILE A 228 -0.99 -1.66 6.02
CA ILE A 228 -1.56 -0.32 5.87
C ILE A 228 -0.88 0.46 4.75
N MET A 229 0.45 0.40 4.63
CA MET A 229 1.16 1.07 3.54
C MET A 229 0.82 0.47 2.17
N PHE A 230 0.57 -0.84 2.11
CA PHE A 230 0.08 -1.47 0.89
C PHE A 230 -1.33 -0.98 0.55
N ALA A 231 -2.25 -0.92 1.52
CA ALA A 231 -3.59 -0.37 1.34
C ALA A 231 -3.56 1.08 0.83
N TRP A 232 -2.77 1.94 1.48
CA TRP A 232 -2.58 3.33 1.09
C TRP A 232 -2.03 3.46 -0.34
N ARG A 233 -1.10 2.58 -0.73
CA ARG A 233 -0.60 2.54 -2.11
C ARG A 233 -1.70 2.18 -3.12
N ILE A 234 -2.58 1.24 -2.80
CA ILE A 234 -3.71 0.87 -3.67
C ILE A 234 -4.67 2.05 -3.83
N GLU A 235 -4.92 2.83 -2.78
CA GLU A 235 -5.75 4.04 -2.86
C GLU A 235 -5.08 5.16 -3.65
N THR A 236 -3.80 5.43 -3.42
CA THR A 236 -3.06 6.49 -4.14
C THR A 236 -2.89 6.20 -5.64
N LEU A 237 -2.97 4.93 -6.04
CA LEU A 237 -3.03 4.51 -7.44
C LEU A 237 -4.46 4.52 -8.02
N SER A 238 -5.45 4.98 -7.26
CA SER A 238 -6.89 4.94 -7.59
C SER A 238 -7.40 3.53 -7.91
N LEU A 239 -6.69 2.49 -7.47
CA LEU A 239 -7.10 1.11 -7.69
C LEU A 239 -8.23 0.70 -6.75
N ALA A 240 -8.29 1.29 -5.55
CA ALA A 240 -9.34 1.03 -4.57
C ALA A 240 -10.76 1.31 -5.13
N GLU A 241 -10.90 2.32 -5.99
CA GLU A 241 -12.17 2.69 -6.66
C GLU A 241 -12.66 1.61 -7.63
N LEU A 242 -11.75 0.74 -8.10
CA LEU A 242 -12.06 -0.35 -9.03
C LEU A 242 -12.40 -1.65 -8.31
N LEU A 243 -12.15 -1.74 -7.01
CA LEU A 243 -12.39 -2.95 -6.22
C LEU A 243 -13.85 -3.27 -5.90
N PRO A 244 -14.79 -2.30 -5.74
CA PRO A 244 -16.18 -2.63 -5.49
C PRO A 244 -16.76 -3.48 -6.63
N LYS A 245 -17.52 -4.51 -6.26
CA LYS A 245 -18.33 -5.25 -7.25
C LYS A 245 -19.46 -4.34 -7.73
N LYS A 246 -19.70 -4.34 -9.05
CA LYS A 246 -20.85 -3.67 -9.67
C LYS A 246 -22.10 -4.52 -9.56
#